data_AF-A0A2Z4Y0C0-F1
#
_entry.id   AF-A0A2Z4Y0C0-F1
#
_cell.length_a   1.000
_cell.length_b   1.000
_cell.length_c   1.000
_cell.angle_alpha   90.00
_cell.angle_beta   90.00
_cell.angle_gamma   90.00
#
_symmetry.space_group_name_H-M   'P 1'
#
loop_
_entity.id
_entity.type
_entity.pdbx_description
1 polymer ?
#
loop_
_entity_poly.entity_id
_entity_poly.type
_entity_poly.pdbx_seq_one_letter_code
_entity_poly.pdbx_strand_id
1 'polypeptide(L)'
;MKSIYWHRKFLSRYIILFLTVFMLISLYIVEKNLVVETKGYNQKIEAANTASTAFKLTKKFFVSKGYLCKDIGDVSCTGLIGLSMTEITTDSGDLYAKRSSVNPNMAAIFVQWLSELKLKKGDVVAVQQTGSYPALDIAMLSAIKTLELKPLIIFSVGASQFGANRPSFTWPDIYKHLVNEGLFSYDVLGITLGGSRDNGYGMTPAAILKMNDAIKRNGYETINVPYHYSTTSSIKTRMEMYKKAAGDEKIQAYVNVGGNMASIGLKQPKIIAVDDSKGGKKSVKNNVLKLPSFPSGVTKKLPTGYENVRSVAVNFLKEGVPVINIRDIGSSLIKKYGLIYNPASVSQPGQGAAFSQKNYNTKLAIVLLIIDISLIIFMASISRKYLISFKRK
;
A
#
# COMPACT_ATOMS: atom_id res chain seq x y z
N MET A 1 -23.95 31.12 64.55
CA MET A 1 -23.14 31.11 63.31
C MET A 1 -21.96 30.16 63.48
N LYS A 2 -21.80 29.16 62.60
CA LYS A 2 -20.60 28.30 62.55
C LYS A 2 -19.52 29.04 61.75
N SER A 3 -18.33 29.26 62.31
CA SER A 3 -17.20 29.77 61.51
C SER A 3 -16.52 28.61 60.78
N ILE A 4 -16.26 28.80 59.48
CA ILE A 4 -15.51 27.86 58.65
C ILE A 4 -14.03 28.21 58.76
N TYR A 5 -13.21 27.24 59.14
CA TYR A 5 -11.75 27.37 59.10
C TYR A 5 -11.19 26.48 57.99
N TRP A 6 -10.41 27.09 57.09
CA TRP A 6 -9.62 26.37 56.07
C TRP A 6 -8.23 26.08 56.65
N HIS A 7 -7.91 24.81 56.85
CA HIS A 7 -6.53 24.42 57.18
C HIS A 7 -5.72 24.23 55.90
N ARG A 8 -4.47 24.74 55.82
CA ARG A 8 -3.51 24.31 54.79
C ARG A 8 -2.83 23.01 55.22
N LYS A 9 -3.57 21.91 55.34
CA LYS A 9 -2.94 20.58 55.44
C LYS A 9 -2.67 20.11 54.01
N PHE A 10 -1.41 20.24 53.59
CA PHE A 10 -0.96 19.63 52.34
C PHE A 10 -1.23 18.12 52.38
N LEU A 11 -1.64 17.55 51.24
CA LEU A 11 -1.70 16.11 51.08
C LEU A 11 -0.37 15.51 51.56
N SER A 12 -0.43 14.46 52.38
CA SER A 12 0.79 13.80 52.87
C SER A 12 1.68 13.44 51.68
N ARG A 13 2.98 13.77 51.75
CA ARG A 13 3.95 13.42 50.69
C ARG A 13 3.95 11.90 50.41
N TYR A 14 3.65 11.10 51.43
CA TYR A 14 3.49 9.65 51.32
C TYR A 14 2.30 9.22 50.46
N ILE A 15 1.20 9.98 50.46
CA ILE A 15 0.02 9.70 49.62
C ILE A 15 0.32 10.02 48.15
N ILE A 16 0.98 11.15 47.90
CA ILE A 16 1.40 11.52 46.54
C ILE A 16 2.37 10.47 46.01
N LEU A 17 3.35 10.06 46.82
CA LEU A 17 4.28 9.00 46.47
C LEU A 17 3.57 7.68 46.16
N PHE A 18 2.60 7.29 47.00
CA PHE A 18 1.79 6.09 46.78
C PHE A 18 1.04 6.13 45.45
N LEU A 19 0.36 7.24 45.14
CA LEU A 19 -0.37 7.39 43.87
C LEU A 19 0.57 7.31 42.66
N THR A 20 1.73 7.96 42.74
CA THR A 20 2.73 7.91 41.65
C THR A 20 3.23 6.48 41.45
N VAL A 21 3.57 5.77 42.52
CA VAL A 21 4.02 4.37 42.43
C VAL A 21 2.91 3.48 41.87
N PHE A 22 1.67 3.69 42.31
CA PHE A 22 0.52 2.94 41.80
C PHE A 22 0.31 3.16 40.29
N MET A 23 0.38 4.40 39.81
CA MET A 23 0.28 4.71 38.37
C MET A 23 1.43 4.11 37.56
N LEU A 24 2.65 4.09 38.09
CA LEU A 24 3.79 3.44 37.44
C LEU A 24 3.59 1.92 37.35
N ILE A 25 3.03 1.29 38.39
CA ILE A 25 2.68 -0.13 38.38
C ILE A 25 1.56 -0.41 37.38
N SER A 26 0.52 0.43 37.36
CA SER A 26 -0.59 0.39 36.38
C SER A 26 -0.04 0.43 34.94
N LEU A 27 0.83 1.39 34.64
CA LEU A 27 1.51 1.50 33.36
C LEU A 27 2.37 0.26 33.05
N TYR A 28 3.15 -0.22 34.02
CA TYR A 28 3.97 -1.42 33.86
C TYR A 28 3.12 -2.66 33.53
N ILE A 29 1.97 -2.83 34.19
CA ILE A 29 1.04 -3.92 33.93
C ILE A 29 0.50 -3.83 32.49
N VAL A 30 0.15 -2.62 32.01
CA VAL A 30 -0.30 -2.40 30.63
C VAL A 30 0.80 -2.74 29.60
N GLU A 31 2.04 -2.32 29.86
CA GLU A 31 3.21 -2.59 29.01
C GLU A 31 3.58 -4.08 28.97
N LYS A 32 3.43 -4.80 30.09
CA LYS A 32 3.69 -6.25 30.15
C LYS A 32 2.61 -7.10 29.48
N ASN A 33 1.37 -6.60 29.43
CA ASN A 33 0.20 -7.34 28.93
C ASN A 33 -0.27 -6.85 27.55
N LEU A 34 0.68 -6.66 26.62
CA LEU A 34 0.35 -6.40 25.22
C LEU A 34 -0.35 -7.62 24.61
N VAL A 35 -1.49 -7.40 23.98
CA VAL A 35 -2.21 -8.44 23.23
C VAL A 35 -1.62 -8.54 21.84
N VAL A 36 -1.36 -9.77 21.39
CA VAL A 36 -1.05 -10.01 19.99
C VAL A 36 -2.35 -9.98 19.21
N GLU A 37 -2.60 -8.89 18.48
CA GLU A 37 -3.79 -8.79 17.64
C GLU A 37 -3.58 -9.64 16.38
N THR A 38 -4.31 -10.76 16.32
CA THR A 38 -4.29 -11.73 15.21
C THR A 38 -5.45 -11.53 14.25
N LYS A 39 -6.02 -10.32 14.18
CA LYS A 39 -7.17 -10.06 13.31
C LYS A 39 -6.82 -10.38 11.85
N GLY A 40 -7.56 -11.32 11.27
CA GLY A 40 -7.32 -11.81 9.91
C GLY A 40 -6.06 -12.68 9.76
N TYR A 41 -5.52 -13.25 10.85
CA TYR A 41 -4.28 -14.03 10.82
C TYR A 41 -4.34 -15.20 9.83
N ASN A 42 -5.44 -15.95 9.81
CA ASN A 42 -5.62 -17.07 8.89
C ASN A 42 -5.59 -16.59 7.44
N GLN A 43 -6.33 -15.52 7.12
CA GLN A 43 -6.33 -14.91 5.79
C GLN A 43 -4.93 -14.37 5.40
N LYS A 44 -4.22 -13.76 6.35
CA LYS A 44 -2.86 -13.27 6.11
C LYS A 44 -1.90 -14.42 5.77
N ILE A 45 -1.97 -15.53 6.52
CA ILE A 45 -1.13 -16.71 6.27
C ILE A 45 -1.48 -17.37 4.95
N GLU A 46 -2.77 -17.54 4.66
CA GLU A 46 -3.24 -18.13 3.42
C GLU A 46 -2.78 -17.31 2.20
N ALA A 47 -2.91 -15.98 2.27
CA ALA A 47 -2.43 -15.09 1.22
C ALA A 47 -0.90 -15.18 1.05
N ALA A 48 -0.14 -15.26 2.15
CA ALA A 48 1.31 -15.42 2.10
C ALA A 48 1.73 -16.80 1.54
N ASN A 49 1.01 -17.87 1.86
CA ASN A 49 1.23 -19.21 1.30
C ASN A 49 0.93 -19.24 -0.20
N THR A 50 -0.15 -18.57 -0.63
CA THR A 50 -0.49 -18.41 -2.05
C THR A 50 0.62 -17.66 -2.80
N ALA A 51 1.10 -16.54 -2.23
CA ALA A 51 2.21 -15.77 -2.81
C ALA A 51 3.52 -16.59 -2.86
N SER A 52 3.83 -17.36 -1.82
CA SER A 52 4.99 -18.26 -1.80
C SER A 52 4.90 -19.34 -2.87
N THR A 53 3.70 -19.90 -3.09
CA THR A 53 3.44 -20.87 -4.15
C THR A 53 3.63 -20.24 -5.53
N ALA A 54 3.11 -19.03 -5.75
CA ALA A 54 3.34 -18.26 -6.97
C ALA A 54 4.83 -18.04 -7.23
N PHE A 55 5.62 -17.67 -6.20
CA PHE A 55 7.06 -17.45 -6.37
C PHE A 55 7.78 -18.74 -6.80
N LYS A 56 7.38 -19.89 -6.25
CA LYS A 56 7.92 -21.21 -6.65
C LYS A 56 7.56 -21.55 -8.11
N LEU A 57 6.33 -21.28 -8.54
CA LEU A 57 5.89 -21.49 -9.92
C LEU A 57 6.63 -20.54 -10.88
N THR A 58 6.72 -19.25 -10.56
CA THR A 58 7.48 -18.28 -11.35
C THR A 58 8.95 -18.66 -11.48
N LYS A 59 9.58 -19.17 -10.40
CA LYS A 59 10.95 -19.70 -10.46
C LYS A 59 11.07 -20.86 -11.45
N LYS A 60 10.16 -21.83 -11.39
CA LYS A 60 10.16 -22.96 -12.34
C LYS A 60 10.00 -22.46 -13.78
N PHE A 61 9.09 -21.52 -14.01
CA PHE A 61 8.90 -20.91 -15.33
C PHE A 61 10.14 -20.18 -15.82
N PHE A 62 10.77 -19.40 -14.94
CA PHE A 62 12.02 -18.68 -15.24
C PHE A 62 13.13 -19.64 -15.68
N VAL A 63 13.34 -20.74 -14.95
CA VAL A 63 14.32 -21.77 -15.32
C VAL A 63 13.93 -22.48 -16.62
N SER A 64 12.64 -22.78 -16.83
CA SER A 64 12.15 -23.41 -18.07
C SER A 64 12.39 -22.57 -19.33
N LYS A 65 12.53 -21.25 -19.17
CA LYS A 65 12.89 -20.31 -20.24
C LYS A 65 14.40 -20.24 -20.50
N GLY A 66 15.20 -21.07 -19.81
CA GLY A 66 16.65 -21.13 -19.95
C GLY A 66 17.40 -20.07 -19.14
N TYR A 67 16.72 -19.31 -18.27
CA TYR A 67 17.39 -18.33 -17.43
C TYR A 67 18.05 -18.97 -16.22
N LEU A 68 19.23 -18.48 -15.88
CA LEU A 68 20.01 -18.96 -14.75
C LEU A 68 19.89 -17.97 -13.60
N CYS A 69 19.81 -18.50 -12.37
CA CYS A 69 19.75 -17.68 -11.17
C CYS A 69 21.07 -17.02 -10.76
N LYS A 70 22.14 -17.18 -11.55
CA LYS A 70 23.49 -16.70 -11.21
C LYS A 70 23.69 -15.20 -11.53
N ASP A 71 22.61 -14.47 -11.82
CA ASP A 71 22.65 -13.03 -12.03
C ASP A 71 22.73 -12.29 -10.68
N ILE A 72 23.64 -11.31 -10.58
CA ILE A 72 23.90 -10.48 -9.39
C ILE A 72 22.59 -9.93 -8.77
N GLY A 73 21.53 -9.72 -9.56
CA GLY A 73 20.26 -9.15 -9.10
C GLY A 73 19.40 -10.06 -8.22
N ASP A 74 19.23 -11.34 -8.56
CA ASP A 74 18.23 -12.24 -7.93
C ASP A 74 18.88 -13.25 -6.96
N VAL A 75 19.39 -12.76 -5.83
CA VAL A 75 20.06 -13.59 -4.82
C VAL A 75 19.20 -14.74 -4.29
N SER A 76 17.88 -14.59 -4.37
CA SER A 76 16.90 -15.57 -3.91
C SER A 76 16.42 -16.53 -5.01
N CYS A 77 16.87 -16.35 -6.26
CA CYS A 77 16.55 -17.22 -7.38
C CYS A 77 15.03 -17.45 -7.51
N THR A 78 14.28 -16.37 -7.72
CA THR A 78 12.82 -16.37 -7.81
C THR A 78 12.28 -16.10 -9.21
N GLY A 79 13.11 -15.53 -10.09
CA GLY A 79 12.69 -15.03 -11.39
C GLY A 79 11.94 -13.69 -11.33
N LEU A 80 11.80 -13.10 -10.14
CA LEU A 80 11.04 -11.86 -9.91
C LEU A 80 11.92 -10.60 -9.90
N ILE A 81 13.24 -10.76 -10.03
CA ILE A 81 14.19 -9.65 -10.17
C ILE A 81 14.72 -9.56 -11.61
N GLY A 82 14.50 -8.39 -12.19
CA GLY A 82 14.89 -8.03 -13.55
C GLY A 82 16.39 -7.83 -13.77
N LEU A 83 16.71 -7.44 -15.00
CA LEU A 83 18.03 -6.91 -15.34
C LEU A 83 18.11 -5.43 -14.95
N SER A 84 19.32 -4.90 -14.81
CA SER A 84 19.56 -3.47 -14.60
C SER A 84 19.04 -2.63 -15.76
N MET A 85 19.11 -3.13 -16.99
CA MET A 85 18.62 -2.46 -18.17
C MET A 85 18.26 -3.45 -19.27
N THR A 86 17.17 -3.18 -19.98
CA THR A 86 16.72 -3.84 -21.21
C THR A 86 16.02 -2.82 -22.10
N GLU A 87 15.71 -3.20 -23.32
CA GLU A 87 15.00 -2.35 -24.28
C GLU A 87 13.60 -1.97 -23.83
N ILE A 88 12.95 -2.79 -22.99
CA ILE A 88 11.59 -2.54 -22.47
C ILE A 88 11.59 -1.89 -21.08
N THR A 89 12.74 -1.44 -20.58
CA THR A 89 12.80 -0.78 -19.29
C THR A 89 12.35 0.67 -19.39
N THR A 90 11.42 1.08 -18.53
CA THR A 90 10.74 2.39 -18.64
C THR A 90 11.26 3.45 -17.67
N ASP A 91 11.78 3.01 -16.53
CA ASP A 91 12.07 3.88 -15.39
C ASP A 91 13.27 3.36 -14.61
N SER A 92 13.97 4.26 -13.91
CA SER A 92 14.97 3.88 -12.92
C SER A 92 14.34 3.10 -11.76
N GLY A 93 15.12 2.21 -11.17
CA GLY A 93 14.68 1.36 -10.07
C GLY A 93 15.82 1.05 -9.10
N ASP A 94 15.47 0.86 -7.83
CA ASP A 94 16.42 0.49 -6.78
C ASP A 94 16.43 -1.02 -6.57
N LEU A 95 17.58 -1.67 -6.79
CA LEU A 95 17.72 -3.12 -6.68
C LEU A 95 17.33 -3.65 -5.29
N TYR A 96 17.67 -2.91 -4.23
CA TYR A 96 17.46 -3.35 -2.85
C TYR A 96 15.99 -3.28 -2.46
N ALA A 97 15.25 -2.26 -2.89
CA ALA A 97 13.81 -2.17 -2.77
C ALA A 97 13.14 -3.32 -3.55
N LYS A 98 13.66 -3.68 -4.72
CA LYS A 98 13.12 -4.78 -5.55
C LYS A 98 13.31 -6.11 -4.86
N ARG A 99 14.50 -6.40 -4.33
CA ARG A 99 14.75 -7.59 -3.50
C ARG A 99 13.88 -7.64 -2.25
N SER A 100 13.68 -6.49 -1.60
CA SER A 100 12.78 -6.38 -0.44
C SER A 100 11.33 -6.71 -0.78
N SER A 101 10.93 -6.54 -2.04
CA SER A 101 9.58 -6.90 -2.52
C SER A 101 9.37 -8.39 -2.68
N VAL A 102 10.44 -9.16 -2.86
CA VAL A 102 10.41 -10.61 -3.00
C VAL A 102 10.25 -11.24 -1.63
N ASN A 103 9.08 -10.97 -1.03
CA ASN A 103 8.68 -11.42 0.28
C ASN A 103 7.20 -11.81 0.24
N PRO A 104 6.84 -13.10 0.39
CA PRO A 104 5.45 -13.54 0.34
C PRO A 104 4.58 -12.89 1.42
N ASN A 105 5.19 -12.44 2.53
CA ASN A 105 4.48 -11.77 3.62
C ASN A 105 3.96 -10.38 3.25
N MET A 106 4.34 -9.83 2.10
CA MET A 106 3.69 -8.64 1.53
C MET A 106 2.19 -8.88 1.26
N ALA A 107 1.79 -10.13 1.00
CA ALA A 107 0.38 -10.47 0.82
C ALA A 107 -0.43 -10.20 2.09
N ALA A 108 0.15 -10.41 3.27
CA ALA A 108 -0.50 -10.10 4.54
C ALA A 108 -0.75 -8.59 4.74
N ILE A 109 0.12 -7.74 4.20
CA ILE A 109 -0.06 -6.28 4.21
C ILE A 109 -1.24 -5.88 3.31
N PHE A 110 -1.37 -6.49 2.14
CA PHE A 110 -2.53 -6.26 1.27
C PHE A 110 -3.83 -6.77 1.88
N VAL A 111 -3.83 -7.95 2.50
CA VAL A 111 -4.99 -8.45 3.27
C VAL A 111 -5.40 -7.44 4.33
N GLN A 112 -4.42 -6.87 5.05
CA GLN A 112 -4.70 -5.84 6.04
C GLN A 112 -5.31 -4.58 5.41
N TRP A 113 -4.73 -4.03 4.35
CA TRP A 113 -5.25 -2.83 3.67
C TRP A 113 -6.65 -3.03 3.08
N LEU A 114 -6.91 -4.17 2.46
CA LEU A 114 -8.24 -4.52 1.94
C LEU A 114 -9.25 -4.69 3.08
N SER A 115 -8.84 -5.29 4.20
CA SER A 115 -9.69 -5.45 5.39
C SER A 115 -10.03 -4.11 6.08
N GLU A 116 -9.12 -3.12 6.04
CA GLU A 116 -9.36 -1.76 6.55
C GLU A 116 -10.47 -1.02 5.78
N LEU A 117 -10.77 -1.47 4.56
CA LEU A 117 -11.87 -0.97 3.74
C LEU A 117 -13.21 -1.69 4.01
N LYS A 118 -13.21 -2.74 4.84
CA LYS A 118 -14.40 -3.55 5.18
C LYS A 118 -15.07 -4.18 3.95
N LEU A 119 -14.27 -4.53 2.94
CA LEU A 119 -14.73 -5.24 1.77
C LEU A 119 -15.26 -6.62 2.16
N LYS A 120 -16.26 -7.09 1.43
CA LYS A 120 -16.89 -8.39 1.58
C LYS A 120 -16.52 -9.28 0.40
N LYS A 121 -16.62 -10.59 0.60
CA LYS A 121 -16.56 -11.59 -0.47
C LYS A 121 -17.49 -11.19 -1.61
N GLY A 122 -16.98 -11.26 -2.84
CA GLY A 122 -17.70 -10.90 -4.05
C GLY A 122 -17.68 -9.41 -4.41
N ASP A 123 -17.17 -8.53 -3.53
CA ASP A 123 -17.04 -7.11 -3.85
C ASP A 123 -16.09 -6.89 -5.04
N VAL A 124 -16.47 -5.97 -5.92
CA VAL A 124 -15.69 -5.60 -7.11
C VAL A 124 -14.59 -4.62 -6.74
N VAL A 125 -13.37 -4.91 -7.19
CA VAL A 125 -12.21 -4.02 -7.04
C VAL A 125 -11.55 -3.76 -8.39
N ALA A 126 -11.31 -2.51 -8.73
CA ALA A 126 -10.54 -2.15 -9.93
C ALA A 126 -9.05 -2.24 -9.61
N VAL A 127 -8.27 -2.87 -10.48
CA VAL A 127 -6.87 -3.23 -10.23
C VAL A 127 -5.98 -2.78 -11.39
N GLN A 128 -4.95 -2.00 -11.08
CA GLN A 128 -3.85 -1.71 -11.99
C GLN A 128 -2.55 -2.34 -11.48
N GLN A 129 -1.88 -3.08 -12.36
CA GLN A 129 -0.55 -3.63 -12.11
C GLN A 129 0.43 -3.26 -13.21
N THR A 130 1.72 -3.20 -12.88
CA THR A 130 2.80 -2.91 -13.83
C THR A 130 3.93 -3.89 -13.62
N GLY A 131 4.75 -4.16 -14.64
CA GLY A 131 5.90 -5.04 -14.48
C GLY A 131 7.00 -4.52 -13.54
N SER A 132 6.83 -3.41 -12.83
CA SER A 132 7.87 -2.85 -11.97
C SER A 132 8.10 -3.67 -10.70
N TYR A 133 7.06 -4.23 -10.09
CA TYR A 133 7.17 -5.02 -8.85
C TYR A 133 6.36 -6.32 -8.96
N PRO A 134 6.79 -7.30 -9.79
CA PRO A 134 6.02 -8.52 -10.02
C PRO A 134 5.76 -9.32 -8.73
N ALA A 135 6.65 -9.22 -7.73
CA ALA A 135 6.43 -9.83 -6.43
C ALA A 135 5.29 -9.17 -5.63
N LEU A 136 5.13 -7.84 -5.72
CA LEU A 136 4.00 -7.13 -5.13
C LEU A 136 2.71 -7.39 -5.91
N ASP A 137 2.80 -7.54 -7.22
CA ASP A 137 1.64 -7.88 -8.04
C ASP A 137 1.07 -9.25 -7.65
N ILE A 138 1.94 -10.25 -7.49
CA ILE A 138 1.57 -11.57 -6.95
C ILE A 138 0.97 -11.46 -5.54
N ALA A 139 1.62 -10.70 -4.65
CA ALA A 139 1.15 -10.54 -3.28
C ALA A 139 -0.24 -9.89 -3.22
N MET A 140 -0.51 -8.91 -4.08
CA MET A 140 -1.82 -8.28 -4.22
C MET A 140 -2.88 -9.27 -4.68
N LEU A 141 -2.62 -9.99 -5.77
CA LEU A 141 -3.56 -10.97 -6.33
C LEU A 141 -3.83 -12.13 -5.36
N SER A 142 -2.82 -12.50 -4.56
CA SER A 142 -2.96 -13.50 -3.49
C SER A 142 -3.89 -13.00 -2.39
N ALA A 143 -3.79 -11.74 -1.98
CA ALA A 143 -4.70 -11.15 -1.00
C ALA A 143 -6.14 -11.03 -1.54
N ILE A 144 -6.31 -10.63 -2.80
CA ILE A 144 -7.60 -10.59 -3.50
C ILE A 144 -8.22 -11.98 -3.56
N LYS A 145 -7.42 -13.03 -3.85
CA LYS A 145 -7.85 -14.42 -3.87
C LYS A 145 -8.38 -14.88 -2.53
N THR A 146 -7.59 -14.69 -1.47
CA THR A 146 -7.96 -15.12 -0.11
C THR A 146 -9.17 -14.37 0.44
N LEU A 147 -9.39 -13.12 0.03
CA LEU A 147 -10.57 -12.35 0.41
C LEU A 147 -11.77 -12.58 -0.52
N GLU A 148 -11.61 -13.43 -1.54
CA GLU A 148 -12.63 -13.79 -2.52
C GLU A 148 -13.28 -12.56 -3.17
N LEU A 149 -12.47 -11.55 -3.50
CA LEU A 149 -12.91 -10.33 -4.19
C LEU A 149 -12.94 -10.56 -5.71
N LYS A 150 -13.70 -9.74 -6.44
CA LYS A 150 -13.75 -9.78 -7.91
C LYS A 150 -12.86 -8.68 -8.50
N PRO A 151 -11.63 -8.98 -8.96
CA PRO A 151 -10.76 -7.98 -9.53
C PRO A 151 -11.11 -7.71 -11.00
N LEU A 152 -11.20 -6.42 -11.35
CA LEU A 152 -11.22 -5.93 -12.73
C LEU A 152 -9.81 -5.45 -13.05
N ILE A 153 -9.08 -6.17 -13.89
CA ILE A 153 -7.62 -6.03 -13.99
C ILE A 153 -7.20 -5.32 -15.29
N ILE A 154 -6.35 -4.30 -15.16
CA ILE A 154 -5.61 -3.70 -16.28
C ILE A 154 -4.10 -3.76 -15.98
N PHE A 155 -3.32 -4.22 -16.95
CA PHE A 155 -1.86 -4.27 -16.84
C PHE A 155 -1.15 -3.19 -17.64
N SER A 156 0.14 -3.03 -17.37
CA SER A 156 1.08 -2.44 -18.33
C SER A 156 2.32 -3.31 -18.46
N VAL A 157 2.80 -3.51 -19.69
CA VAL A 157 3.97 -4.36 -19.99
C VAL A 157 5.26 -3.79 -19.43
N GLY A 158 5.48 -2.48 -19.63
CA GLY A 158 6.70 -1.79 -19.24
C GLY A 158 7.02 -1.94 -17.76
N ALA A 159 8.30 -2.07 -17.47
CA ALA A 159 8.83 -2.32 -16.14
C ALA A 159 10.02 -1.38 -15.86
N SER A 160 10.16 -0.92 -14.61
CA SER A 160 11.39 -0.24 -14.20
C SER A 160 12.59 -1.20 -14.17
N GLN A 161 13.80 -0.66 -13.98
CA GLN A 161 14.98 -1.48 -13.70
C GLN A 161 14.69 -2.51 -12.62
N PHE A 162 15.20 -3.72 -12.82
CA PHE A 162 15.03 -4.86 -11.92
C PHE A 162 13.57 -5.33 -11.71
N GLY A 163 12.60 -4.85 -12.50
CA GLY A 163 11.25 -5.43 -12.57
C GLY A 163 11.16 -6.62 -13.53
N ALA A 164 9.97 -6.99 -13.99
CA ALA A 164 9.75 -7.96 -15.05
C ALA A 164 10.11 -7.38 -16.45
N ASN A 165 11.35 -6.92 -16.60
CA ASN A 165 11.82 -6.15 -17.76
C ASN A 165 12.52 -7.03 -18.82
N ARG A 166 12.45 -8.35 -18.77
CA ARG A 166 12.99 -9.21 -19.84
C ARG A 166 11.95 -9.31 -20.97
N PRO A 167 12.26 -8.97 -22.24
CA PRO A 167 11.28 -8.96 -23.32
C PRO A 167 10.53 -10.27 -23.56
N SER A 168 11.11 -11.42 -23.18
CA SER A 168 10.50 -12.75 -23.29
C SER A 168 10.00 -13.32 -21.95
N PHE A 169 10.01 -12.50 -20.89
CA PHE A 169 9.61 -12.84 -19.52
C PHE A 169 9.13 -11.58 -18.78
N THR A 170 8.02 -11.05 -19.28
CA THR A 170 7.33 -9.85 -18.81
C THR A 170 6.25 -10.20 -17.78
N TRP A 171 5.67 -9.20 -17.13
CA TRP A 171 4.57 -9.43 -16.20
C TRP A 171 3.38 -10.17 -16.82
N PRO A 172 2.90 -9.84 -18.04
CA PRO A 172 1.90 -10.65 -18.74
C PRO A 172 2.26 -12.13 -18.89
N ASP A 173 3.53 -12.47 -19.15
CA ASP A 173 3.96 -13.88 -19.26
C ASP A 173 3.89 -14.59 -17.91
N ILE A 174 4.40 -13.93 -16.86
CA ILE A 174 4.39 -14.47 -15.50
C ILE A 174 2.94 -14.71 -15.06
N TYR A 175 2.07 -13.73 -15.25
CA TYR A 175 0.66 -13.84 -14.89
C TYR A 175 -0.04 -14.94 -15.69
N LYS A 176 0.15 -15.00 -17.01
CA LYS A 176 -0.45 -16.06 -17.85
C LYS A 176 -0.01 -17.45 -17.42
N HIS A 177 1.28 -17.61 -17.09
CA HIS A 177 1.78 -18.88 -16.55
C HIS A 177 1.09 -19.24 -15.22
N LEU A 178 0.97 -18.30 -14.28
CA LEU A 178 0.28 -18.55 -13.00
C LEU A 178 -1.21 -18.88 -13.17
N VAL A 179 -1.87 -18.35 -14.19
CA VAL A 179 -3.24 -18.75 -14.57
C VAL A 179 -3.28 -20.16 -15.13
N ASN A 180 -2.36 -20.50 -16.04
CA ASN A 180 -2.28 -21.85 -16.62
C ASN A 180 -1.99 -22.94 -15.58
N GLU A 181 -1.25 -22.60 -14.52
CA GLU A 181 -1.00 -23.48 -13.36
C GLU A 181 -2.19 -23.54 -12.38
N GLY A 182 -3.31 -22.87 -12.68
CA GLY A 182 -4.52 -22.85 -11.86
C GLY A 182 -4.41 -22.05 -10.56
N LEU A 183 -3.34 -21.25 -10.38
CA LEU A 183 -3.17 -20.46 -9.17
C LEU A 183 -4.09 -19.23 -9.16
N PHE A 184 -4.29 -18.60 -10.30
CA PHE A 184 -5.23 -17.48 -10.49
C PHE A 184 -6.19 -17.78 -11.62
N SER A 185 -7.34 -17.11 -11.64
CA SER A 185 -8.41 -17.33 -12.62
C SER A 185 -9.11 -16.02 -13.01
N TYR A 186 -8.40 -14.89 -12.96
CA TYR A 186 -9.01 -13.59 -13.21
C TYR A 186 -8.84 -13.19 -14.67
N ASP A 187 -9.84 -12.51 -15.21
CA ASP A 187 -9.74 -11.94 -16.55
C ASP A 187 -8.98 -10.60 -16.49
N VAL A 188 -8.16 -10.38 -17.52
CA VAL A 188 -7.45 -9.11 -17.74
C VAL A 188 -8.23 -8.33 -18.80
N LEU A 189 -8.78 -7.19 -18.42
CA LEU A 189 -9.59 -6.34 -19.30
C LEU A 189 -8.79 -5.78 -20.47
N GLY A 190 -7.50 -5.51 -20.25
CA GLY A 190 -6.60 -5.04 -21.29
C GLY A 190 -5.24 -4.65 -20.75
N ILE A 191 -4.31 -4.42 -21.66
CA ILE A 191 -2.90 -4.15 -21.33
C ILE A 191 -2.41 -2.94 -22.13
N THR A 192 -1.80 -1.97 -21.45
CA THR A 192 -1.07 -0.87 -22.10
C THR A 192 0.43 -1.19 -22.20
N LEU A 193 1.16 -0.40 -22.99
CA LEU A 193 2.62 -0.49 -23.01
C LEU A 193 3.24 0.01 -21.69
N GLY A 194 2.58 0.95 -21.00
CA GLY A 194 3.13 1.59 -19.81
C GLY A 194 4.18 2.64 -20.15
N GLY A 195 5.11 2.87 -19.22
CA GLY A 195 6.16 3.87 -19.35
C GLY A 195 5.65 5.31 -19.49
N SER A 196 6.50 6.17 -20.03
CA SER A 196 6.15 7.58 -20.28
C SER A 196 4.90 7.67 -21.14
N ARG A 197 3.96 8.55 -20.74
CA ARG A 197 2.69 8.75 -21.44
C ARG A 197 1.79 7.51 -21.55
N ASP A 198 2.16 6.41 -20.89
CA ASP A 198 1.46 5.12 -20.89
C ASP A 198 1.38 4.43 -22.27
N ASN A 199 2.21 4.87 -23.21
CA ASN A 199 2.35 4.31 -24.56
C ASN A 199 3.83 4.05 -24.93
N GLY A 200 4.74 4.01 -23.95
CA GLY A 200 6.16 3.85 -24.17
C GLY A 200 6.83 5.04 -24.87
N TYR A 201 6.32 6.27 -24.69
CA TYR A 201 6.89 7.46 -25.33
C TYR A 201 8.40 7.59 -25.06
N GLY A 202 9.18 7.76 -26.13
CA GLY A 202 10.63 7.85 -26.09
C GLY A 202 11.37 6.52 -26.17
N MET A 203 10.66 5.39 -26.24
CA MET A 203 11.25 4.08 -26.50
C MET A 203 11.46 3.86 -28.01
N THR A 204 12.39 2.98 -28.35
CA THR A 204 12.67 2.63 -29.76
C THR A 204 11.51 1.84 -30.37
N PRO A 205 11.31 1.88 -31.70
CA PRO A 205 10.30 1.05 -32.36
C PRO A 205 10.44 -0.44 -32.05
N ALA A 206 11.67 -0.95 -31.98
CA ALA A 206 11.96 -2.33 -31.61
C ALA A 206 11.47 -2.68 -30.19
N ALA A 207 11.61 -1.77 -29.23
CA ALA A 207 11.09 -1.97 -27.88
C ALA A 207 9.55 -1.99 -27.87
N ILE A 208 8.91 -1.08 -28.61
CA ILE A 208 7.45 -1.04 -28.77
C ILE A 208 6.93 -2.34 -29.38
N LEU A 209 7.59 -2.87 -30.40
CA LEU A 209 7.25 -4.17 -31.00
C LEU A 209 7.36 -5.31 -29.98
N LYS A 210 8.48 -5.41 -29.27
CA LYS A 210 8.68 -6.43 -28.22
C LYS A 210 7.62 -6.39 -27.12
N MET A 211 7.17 -5.20 -26.72
CA MET A 211 6.09 -5.06 -25.74
C MET A 211 4.73 -5.47 -26.31
N ASN A 212 4.40 -5.09 -27.54
CA ASN A 212 3.17 -5.55 -28.20
C ASN A 212 3.16 -7.07 -28.41
N ASP A 213 4.30 -7.64 -28.81
CA ASP A 213 4.47 -9.10 -28.93
C ASP A 213 4.24 -9.80 -27.59
N ALA A 214 4.64 -9.18 -26.48
CA ALA A 214 4.37 -9.70 -25.14
C ALA A 214 2.87 -9.73 -24.79
N ILE A 215 2.12 -8.71 -25.22
CA ILE A 215 0.65 -8.70 -25.06
C ILE A 215 0.04 -9.80 -25.93
N LYS A 216 0.38 -9.81 -27.22
CA LYS A 216 -0.19 -10.73 -28.22
C LYS A 216 0.09 -12.20 -27.91
N ARG A 217 1.32 -12.56 -27.54
CA ARG A 217 1.70 -13.96 -27.26
C ARG A 217 1.00 -14.56 -26.04
N ASN A 218 0.50 -13.71 -25.14
CA ASN A 218 -0.26 -14.15 -23.98
C ASN A 218 -1.79 -14.10 -24.20
N GLY A 219 -2.24 -13.65 -25.38
CA GLY A 219 -3.65 -13.62 -25.76
C GLY A 219 -4.46 -12.52 -25.08
N TYR A 220 -3.83 -11.42 -24.68
CA TYR A 220 -4.52 -10.29 -24.06
C TYR A 220 -4.84 -9.18 -25.07
N GLU A 221 -5.85 -8.37 -24.78
CA GLU A 221 -6.21 -7.21 -25.59
C GLU A 221 -5.27 -6.02 -25.31
N THR A 222 -4.79 -5.40 -26.38
CA THR A 222 -4.00 -4.17 -26.29
C THR A 222 -4.91 -2.97 -26.13
N ILE A 223 -4.69 -2.18 -25.08
CA ILE A 223 -5.27 -0.84 -24.94
C ILE A 223 -4.40 0.13 -25.76
N ASN A 224 -4.90 0.51 -26.94
CA ASN A 224 -4.21 1.40 -27.85
C ASN A 224 -4.24 2.85 -27.35
N VAL A 225 -3.16 3.28 -26.70
CA VAL A 225 -3.00 4.64 -26.21
C VAL A 225 -2.43 5.54 -27.33
N PRO A 226 -3.14 6.59 -27.77
CA PRO A 226 -2.70 7.44 -28.87
C PRO A 226 -1.43 8.22 -28.51
N TYR A 227 -0.71 8.72 -29.53
CA TYR A 227 0.50 9.53 -29.31
C TYR A 227 0.19 10.91 -28.72
N HIS A 228 -0.84 11.57 -29.24
CA HIS A 228 -1.36 12.85 -28.75
C HIS A 228 -2.42 12.63 -27.67
N TYR A 229 -2.40 13.48 -26.63
CA TYR A 229 -3.30 13.38 -25.46
C TYR A 229 -3.28 12.02 -24.74
N SER A 230 -2.27 11.20 -25.01
CA SER A 230 -2.03 9.83 -24.55
C SER A 230 -2.54 9.53 -23.14
N THR A 231 -2.03 10.24 -22.13
CA THR A 231 -2.38 9.98 -20.73
C THR A 231 -3.83 10.29 -20.42
N THR A 232 -4.39 11.34 -21.03
CA THR A 232 -5.79 11.71 -20.82
C THR A 232 -6.71 10.66 -21.44
N SER A 233 -6.40 10.25 -22.68
CA SER A 233 -7.12 9.18 -23.36
C SER A 233 -7.02 7.87 -22.58
N SER A 234 -5.84 7.53 -22.10
CA SER A 234 -5.63 6.30 -21.34
C SER A 234 -6.37 6.28 -19.99
N ILE A 235 -6.47 7.42 -19.29
CA ILE A 235 -7.30 7.54 -18.09
C ILE A 235 -8.77 7.31 -18.44
N LYS A 236 -9.27 7.99 -19.49
CA LYS A 236 -10.66 7.87 -19.93
C LYS A 236 -11.00 6.42 -20.29
N THR A 237 -10.18 5.79 -21.14
CA THR A 237 -10.36 4.40 -21.56
C THR A 237 -10.37 3.44 -20.38
N ARG A 238 -9.45 3.58 -19.40
CA ARG A 238 -9.47 2.74 -18.19
C ARG A 238 -10.76 2.89 -17.38
N MET A 239 -11.21 4.13 -17.15
CA MET A 239 -12.46 4.38 -16.41
C MET A 239 -13.67 3.76 -17.13
N GLU A 240 -13.73 3.89 -18.46
CA GLU A 240 -14.79 3.28 -19.29
C GLU A 240 -14.74 1.75 -19.23
N MET A 241 -13.55 1.14 -19.32
CA MET A 241 -13.38 -0.31 -19.22
C MET A 241 -13.78 -0.84 -17.84
N TYR A 242 -13.36 -0.19 -16.75
CA TYR A 242 -13.77 -0.57 -15.41
C TYR A 242 -15.28 -0.45 -15.22
N LYS A 243 -15.88 0.66 -15.66
CA LYS A 243 -17.33 0.86 -15.58
C LYS A 243 -18.10 -0.19 -16.38
N LYS A 244 -17.65 -0.47 -17.62
CA LYS A 244 -18.28 -1.47 -18.49
C LYS A 244 -18.18 -2.88 -17.89
N ALA A 245 -17.02 -3.24 -17.35
CA ALA A 245 -16.79 -4.56 -16.78
C ALA A 245 -17.48 -4.76 -15.41
N ALA A 246 -17.66 -3.69 -14.63
CA ALA A 246 -18.43 -3.73 -13.39
C ALA A 246 -19.95 -3.88 -13.63
N GLY A 247 -20.46 -3.42 -14.77
CA GLY A 247 -21.89 -3.43 -15.07
C GLY A 247 -22.67 -2.58 -14.05
N ASP A 248 -23.66 -3.20 -13.41
CA ASP A 248 -24.45 -2.58 -12.35
C ASP A 248 -23.81 -2.71 -10.96
N GLU A 249 -22.75 -3.54 -10.82
CA GLU A 249 -22.04 -3.69 -9.54
C GLU A 249 -21.19 -2.44 -9.26
N LYS A 250 -21.20 -1.97 -8.01
CA LYS A 250 -20.37 -0.84 -7.60
C LYS A 250 -18.94 -1.29 -7.33
N ILE A 251 -17.97 -0.63 -7.95
CA ILE A 251 -16.54 -0.78 -7.63
C ILE A 251 -16.30 -0.22 -6.22
N GLN A 252 -15.90 -1.09 -5.30
CA GLN A 252 -15.74 -0.76 -3.88
C GLN A 252 -14.36 -0.21 -3.52
N ALA A 253 -13.34 -0.51 -4.33
CA ALA A 253 -11.99 0.01 -4.16
C ALA A 253 -11.23 0.03 -5.49
N TYR A 254 -10.27 0.95 -5.60
CA TYR A 254 -9.24 0.93 -6.62
C TYR A 254 -7.90 0.55 -6.02
N VAL A 255 -7.14 -0.28 -6.71
CA VAL A 255 -5.96 -0.93 -6.18
C VAL A 255 -4.83 -0.82 -7.20
N ASN A 256 -3.75 -0.12 -6.86
CA ASN A 256 -2.61 0.11 -7.76
C ASN A 256 -1.32 -0.47 -7.18
N VAL A 257 -0.59 -1.20 -8.04
CA VAL A 257 0.81 -1.59 -7.82
C VAL A 257 1.65 -1.00 -8.94
N GLY A 258 2.70 -0.28 -8.57
CA GLY A 258 3.65 0.33 -9.50
C GLY A 258 3.37 1.81 -9.81
N GLY A 259 4.08 2.32 -10.83
CA GLY A 259 4.25 3.74 -11.09
C GLY A 259 3.54 4.28 -12.32
N ASN A 260 2.51 3.60 -12.82
CA ASN A 260 1.88 3.99 -14.08
C ASN A 260 1.33 5.43 -14.04
N MET A 261 1.71 6.23 -15.03
CA MET A 261 1.40 7.66 -15.08
C MET A 261 -0.10 7.95 -15.17
N ALA A 262 -0.86 7.16 -15.92
CA ALA A 262 -2.31 7.31 -16.02
C ALA A 262 -3.02 6.77 -14.77
N SER A 263 -2.43 5.79 -14.07
CA SER A 263 -2.98 5.23 -12.84
C SER A 263 -2.96 6.22 -11.67
N ILE A 264 -1.79 6.79 -11.35
CA ILE A 264 -1.58 7.60 -10.14
C ILE A 264 -1.08 9.03 -10.41
N GLY A 265 -0.92 9.43 -11.67
CA GLY A 265 -0.68 10.84 -12.05
C GLY A 265 0.76 11.32 -11.87
N LEU A 266 1.72 10.40 -11.70
CA LEU A 266 3.12 10.74 -11.53
C LEU A 266 3.67 11.48 -12.77
N LYS A 267 4.55 12.46 -12.54
CA LYS A 267 5.25 13.23 -13.60
C LYS A 267 4.39 14.21 -14.41
N GLN A 268 3.18 14.55 -13.96
CA GLN A 268 2.43 15.66 -14.55
C GLN A 268 3.03 17.01 -14.09
N PRO A 269 3.48 17.87 -15.00
CA PRO A 269 3.85 19.23 -14.63
C PRO A 269 2.60 19.97 -14.15
N LYS A 270 2.66 20.58 -12.96
CA LYS A 270 1.60 21.49 -12.51
C LYS A 270 1.70 22.75 -13.37
N ILE A 271 0.72 23.01 -14.24
CA ILE A 271 0.58 24.30 -14.90
C ILE A 271 0.00 25.26 -13.87
N ILE A 272 0.83 26.15 -13.33
CA ILE A 272 0.34 27.29 -12.57
C ILE A 272 -0.05 28.34 -13.62
N ALA A 273 -1.36 28.58 -13.78
CA ALA A 273 -1.80 29.79 -14.45
C ALA A 273 -1.42 30.96 -13.53
N VAL A 274 -0.41 31.73 -13.92
CA VAL A 274 -0.09 33.00 -13.26
C VAL A 274 -1.05 34.03 -13.85
N ASP A 275 -1.87 34.62 -13.00
CA ASP A 275 -2.78 35.69 -13.38
C ASP A 275 -1.97 36.99 -13.45
N ASP A 276 -1.35 37.25 -14.61
CA ASP A 276 -0.66 38.52 -14.89
C ASP A 276 -1.70 39.61 -15.19
N SER A 277 -2.46 39.99 -14.17
CA SER A 277 -3.23 41.23 -14.16
C SER A 277 -2.29 42.40 -13.90
N LYS A 278 -1.39 42.69 -14.85
CA LYS A 278 -0.74 44.00 -15.12
C LYS A 278 0.25 43.87 -16.28
N GLY A 279 -0.26 44.06 -17.50
CA GLY A 279 0.48 44.60 -18.66
C GLY A 279 1.73 43.84 -19.15
N GLY A 280 1.56 43.05 -20.21
CA GLY A 280 2.60 42.79 -21.21
C GLY A 280 3.34 41.45 -21.10
N LYS A 281 3.02 40.54 -22.03
CA LYS A 281 3.63 39.21 -22.31
C LYS A 281 3.41 38.14 -21.22
N LYS A 282 2.45 37.24 -21.48
CA LYS A 282 2.28 35.94 -20.81
C LYS A 282 3.56 35.10 -20.94
N SER A 283 4.47 35.20 -19.98
CA SER A 283 5.54 34.21 -19.83
C SER A 283 5.06 33.12 -18.89
N VAL A 284 4.71 31.95 -19.45
CA VAL A 284 4.42 30.75 -18.66
C VAL A 284 5.73 30.32 -17.99
N LYS A 285 5.95 30.73 -16.73
CA LYS A 285 6.99 30.12 -15.91
C LYS A 285 6.52 28.71 -15.54
N ASN A 286 7.09 27.71 -16.22
CA ASN A 286 6.95 26.30 -15.86
C ASN A 286 7.65 26.02 -14.52
N ASN A 287 7.09 26.51 -13.41
CA ASN A 287 7.48 26.03 -12.09
C ASN A 287 6.93 24.62 -11.93
N VAL A 288 7.72 23.63 -12.33
CA VAL A 288 7.44 22.21 -12.10
C VAL A 288 7.56 21.95 -10.60
N LEU A 289 6.49 22.23 -9.85
CA LEU A 289 6.41 21.77 -8.47
C LEU A 289 6.45 20.24 -8.51
N LYS A 290 7.50 19.65 -7.96
CA LYS A 290 7.66 18.19 -7.88
C LYS A 290 6.52 17.65 -7.01
N LEU A 291 5.48 17.12 -7.65
CA LEU A 291 4.33 16.59 -6.96
C LEU A 291 4.80 15.45 -6.04
N PRO A 292 4.46 15.45 -4.74
CA PRO A 292 4.81 14.33 -3.87
C PRO A 292 4.20 13.05 -4.43
N SER A 293 4.93 11.92 -4.32
CA SER A 293 4.42 10.61 -4.77
C SER A 293 3.07 10.30 -4.15
N PHE A 294 2.20 9.60 -4.89
CA PHE A 294 0.90 9.19 -4.37
C PHE A 294 1.11 8.33 -3.11
N PRO A 295 0.36 8.55 -2.01
CA PRO A 295 0.60 7.86 -0.74
C PRO A 295 0.55 6.34 -0.88
N SER A 296 1.45 5.63 -0.20
CA SER A 296 1.39 4.17 -0.11
C SER A 296 0.43 3.72 0.99
N GLY A 297 -0.34 2.66 0.73
CA GLY A 297 -1.38 2.13 1.60
C GLY A 297 -2.77 2.64 1.26
N VAL A 298 -3.67 2.63 2.25
CA VAL A 298 -5.08 3.00 2.10
C VAL A 298 -5.26 4.52 2.11
N THR A 299 -5.91 5.04 1.07
CA THR A 299 -6.28 6.44 0.90
C THR A 299 -7.79 6.54 0.70
N LYS A 300 -8.49 7.23 1.62
CA LYS A 300 -9.96 7.41 1.57
C LYS A 300 -10.39 8.83 1.17
N LYS A 301 -9.46 9.78 1.21
CA LYS A 301 -9.69 11.19 0.86
C LYS A 301 -8.61 11.64 -0.11
N LEU A 302 -8.94 12.60 -0.96
CA LEU A 302 -8.00 13.15 -1.92
C LEU A 302 -6.76 13.72 -1.18
N PRO A 303 -5.53 13.26 -1.49
CA PRO A 303 -4.33 13.81 -0.87
C PRO A 303 -4.13 15.28 -1.25
N THR A 304 -3.56 16.07 -0.35
CA THR A 304 -3.24 17.48 -0.61
C THR A 304 -2.34 17.61 -1.84
N GLY A 305 -2.71 18.50 -2.77
CA GLY A 305 -1.95 18.75 -4.00
C GLY A 305 -2.36 17.87 -5.19
N TYR A 306 -3.31 16.95 -5.02
CA TYR A 306 -3.84 16.08 -6.08
C TYR A 306 -5.14 16.60 -6.71
N GLU A 307 -5.60 17.79 -6.36
CA GLU A 307 -6.89 18.37 -6.79
C GLU A 307 -6.97 18.48 -8.32
N ASN A 308 -5.87 18.90 -8.93
CA ASN A 308 -5.74 19.13 -10.38
C ASN A 308 -4.97 18.02 -11.11
N VAL A 309 -4.60 16.95 -10.41
CA VAL A 309 -3.90 15.81 -11.01
C VAL A 309 -4.93 14.94 -11.73
N ARG A 310 -4.64 14.60 -12.99
CA ARG A 310 -5.50 13.71 -13.77
C ARG A 310 -4.95 12.29 -13.65
N SER A 311 -5.69 11.41 -12.98
CA SER A 311 -5.34 9.99 -12.88
C SER A 311 -6.57 9.15 -12.54
N VAL A 312 -6.50 7.85 -12.78
CA VAL A 312 -7.55 6.89 -12.39
C VAL A 312 -7.77 6.92 -10.88
N ALA A 313 -6.70 6.93 -10.08
CA ALA A 313 -6.80 7.01 -8.63
C ALA A 313 -7.51 8.28 -8.15
N VAL A 314 -7.21 9.44 -8.76
CA VAL A 314 -7.87 10.70 -8.41
C VAL A 314 -9.34 10.68 -8.79
N ASN A 315 -9.69 10.11 -9.96
CA ASN A 315 -11.09 9.96 -10.37
C ASN A 315 -11.87 9.09 -9.38
N PHE A 316 -11.35 7.93 -8.99
CA PHE A 316 -11.99 7.07 -7.98
C PHE A 316 -12.15 7.78 -6.63
N LEU A 317 -11.13 8.51 -6.15
CA LEU A 317 -11.26 9.27 -4.90
C LEU A 317 -12.31 10.38 -4.98
N LYS A 318 -12.45 11.05 -6.12
CA LYS A 318 -13.50 12.06 -6.36
C LYS A 318 -14.89 11.43 -6.39
N GLU A 319 -15.00 10.19 -6.84
CA GLU A 319 -16.23 9.38 -6.81
C GLU A 319 -16.50 8.72 -5.45
N GLY A 320 -15.65 8.97 -4.44
CA GLY A 320 -15.78 8.39 -3.10
C GLY A 320 -15.35 6.93 -3.00
N VAL A 321 -14.66 6.40 -4.02
CA VAL A 321 -14.08 5.05 -4.03
C VAL A 321 -12.67 5.11 -3.42
N PRO A 322 -12.38 4.39 -2.34
CA PRO A 322 -11.06 4.38 -1.70
C PRO A 322 -9.99 3.76 -2.60
N VAL A 323 -8.76 4.23 -2.45
CA VAL A 323 -7.60 3.77 -3.21
C VAL A 323 -6.59 3.07 -2.31
N ILE A 324 -6.14 1.88 -2.69
CA ILE A 324 -4.93 1.24 -2.17
C ILE A 324 -3.82 1.43 -3.20
N ASN A 325 -2.69 1.97 -2.77
CA ASN A 325 -1.57 2.21 -3.68
C ASN A 325 -0.25 1.70 -3.08
N ILE A 326 0.60 1.12 -3.92
CA ILE A 326 2.00 0.90 -3.59
C ILE A 326 2.86 1.09 -4.84
N ARG A 327 3.67 2.14 -4.82
CA ARG A 327 4.60 2.42 -5.93
C ARG A 327 5.96 1.78 -5.73
N ASP A 328 6.40 1.72 -4.47
CA ASP A 328 7.75 1.33 -4.07
C ASP A 328 7.75 0.90 -2.60
N ILE A 329 8.77 0.13 -2.22
CA ILE A 329 9.05 -0.28 -0.85
C ILE A 329 10.05 0.72 -0.27
N GLY A 330 9.51 1.85 0.16
CA GLY A 330 10.28 2.86 0.87
C GLY A 330 10.60 2.44 2.32
N SER A 331 11.56 3.12 2.91
CA SER A 331 11.96 2.99 4.32
C SER A 331 10.79 3.10 5.30
N SER A 332 9.76 3.91 4.97
CA SER A 332 8.55 4.06 5.78
C SER A 332 7.73 2.78 5.87
N LEU A 333 7.58 2.04 4.76
CA LEU A 333 6.83 0.79 4.73
C LEU A 333 7.58 -0.31 5.49
N ILE A 334 8.89 -0.40 5.26
CA ILE A 334 9.79 -1.33 5.93
C ILE A 334 9.73 -1.13 7.44
N LYS A 335 9.88 0.11 7.91
CA LYS A 335 9.80 0.45 9.33
C LYS A 335 8.42 0.18 9.91
N LYS A 336 7.34 0.53 9.20
CA LYS A 336 5.96 0.34 9.67
C LYS A 336 5.60 -1.13 9.86
N TYR A 337 6.08 -2.01 8.98
CA TYR A 337 5.72 -3.43 8.99
C TYR A 337 6.87 -4.36 9.46
N GLY A 338 7.97 -3.79 9.97
CA GLY A 338 9.11 -4.54 10.48
C GLY A 338 9.74 -5.48 9.44
N LEU A 339 9.79 -5.04 8.18
CA LEU A 339 10.36 -5.82 7.08
C LEU A 339 11.89 -5.71 7.07
N ILE A 340 12.56 -6.70 6.48
CA ILE A 340 14.00 -6.65 6.26
C ILE A 340 14.26 -5.96 4.91
N TYR A 341 15.10 -4.93 4.91
CA TYR A 341 15.57 -4.30 3.68
C TYR A 341 16.67 -5.13 3.04
N ASN A 342 16.58 -5.37 1.73
CA ASN A 342 17.53 -6.17 0.95
C ASN A 342 17.85 -7.54 1.58
N PRO A 343 16.84 -8.40 1.78
CA PRO A 343 17.04 -9.69 2.43
C PRO A 343 17.93 -10.61 1.57
N ALA A 344 18.76 -11.42 2.24
CA ALA A 344 19.62 -12.40 1.57
C ALA A 344 18.84 -13.61 1.02
N SER A 345 17.69 -13.92 1.61
CA SER A 345 16.81 -15.03 1.21
C SER A 345 15.34 -14.65 1.36
N VAL A 346 14.47 -15.39 0.67
CA VAL A 346 13.02 -15.21 0.78
C VAL A 346 12.55 -15.58 2.19
N SER A 347 11.82 -14.67 2.85
CA SER A 347 11.20 -14.96 4.14
C SER A 347 10.12 -16.04 4.03
N GLN A 348 9.98 -16.86 5.07
CA GLN A 348 8.91 -17.87 5.11
C GLN A 348 7.56 -17.20 5.39
N PRO A 349 6.45 -17.74 4.84
CA PRO A 349 5.10 -17.32 5.18
C PRO A 349 4.85 -17.30 6.70
N GLY A 350 4.13 -16.29 7.18
CA GLY A 350 3.76 -16.17 8.59
C GLY A 350 4.81 -15.48 9.48
N GLN A 351 5.94 -15.06 8.92
CA GLN A 351 6.99 -14.34 9.66
C GLN A 351 6.83 -12.81 9.56
N GLY A 352 7.16 -12.12 10.66
CA GLY A 352 7.26 -10.65 10.70
C GLY A 352 6.02 -9.93 11.28
N ALA A 353 6.15 -8.62 11.50
CA ALA A 353 5.17 -7.83 12.23
C ALA A 353 3.83 -7.64 11.49
N ALA A 354 3.74 -8.04 10.22
CA ALA A 354 2.48 -8.05 9.47
C ALA A 354 1.45 -9.06 10.02
N PHE A 355 1.90 -10.13 10.70
CA PHE A 355 1.01 -11.18 11.24
C PHE A 355 0.66 -10.99 12.72
N SER A 356 1.52 -10.32 13.47
CA SER A 356 1.37 -10.11 14.91
C SER A 356 1.80 -8.69 15.26
N GLN A 357 0.83 -7.81 15.49
CA GLN A 357 1.10 -6.51 16.11
C GLN A 357 0.80 -6.63 17.60
N LYS A 358 1.80 -6.32 18.44
CA LYS A 358 1.60 -6.16 19.88
C LYS A 358 0.84 -4.85 20.07
N ASN A 359 -0.44 -4.93 20.42
CA ASN A 359 -1.27 -3.79 20.75
C ASN A 359 -1.57 -3.79 22.25
N TYR A 360 -1.76 -2.61 22.82
CA TYR A 360 -2.20 -2.48 24.20
C TYR A 360 -3.55 -3.17 24.38
N ASN A 361 -3.70 -3.95 25.44
CA ASN A 361 -5.00 -4.49 25.83
C ASN A 361 -5.92 -3.33 26.20
N THR A 362 -6.73 -2.84 25.27
CA THR A 362 -7.53 -1.62 25.47
C THR A 362 -8.51 -1.76 26.63
N LYS A 363 -9.06 -2.97 26.86
CA LYS A 363 -9.95 -3.24 28.00
C LYS A 363 -9.19 -3.11 29.32
N LEU A 364 -8.03 -3.76 29.43
CA LEU A 364 -7.17 -3.65 30.62
C LEU A 364 -6.72 -2.21 30.86
N ALA A 365 -6.30 -1.50 29.81
CA ALA A 365 -5.90 -0.11 29.88
C ALA A 365 -7.06 0.80 30.33
N ILE A 366 -8.28 0.60 29.82
CA ILE A 366 -9.47 1.34 30.25
C ILE A 366 -9.79 1.05 31.71
N VAL A 367 -9.78 -0.22 32.13
CA VAL A 367 -10.07 -0.60 33.53
C VAL A 367 -9.06 0.04 34.48
N LEU A 368 -7.76 -0.05 34.17
CA LEU A 368 -6.71 0.56 34.98
C LEU A 368 -6.80 2.08 34.99
N LEU A 369 -7.09 2.72 33.84
CA LEU A 369 -7.33 4.16 33.76
C LEU A 369 -8.52 4.59 34.65
N ILE A 370 -9.62 3.84 34.65
CA ILE A 370 -10.78 4.11 35.52
C ILE A 370 -10.40 4.00 36.99
N ILE A 371 -9.61 2.98 37.36
CA ILE A 371 -9.12 2.79 38.72
C ILE A 371 -8.23 3.98 39.13
N ASP A 372 -7.29 4.37 38.28
CA ASP A 372 -6.38 5.50 38.51
C ASP A 372 -7.16 6.81 38.72
N ILE A 373 -8.13 7.11 37.83
CA ILE A 373 -9.00 8.29 37.95
C ILE A 373 -9.83 8.23 39.25
N SER A 374 -10.40 7.07 39.58
CA SER A 374 -11.23 6.89 40.78
C SER A 374 -10.43 7.11 42.05
N LEU A 375 -9.18 6.62 42.10
CA LEU A 375 -8.24 6.83 43.20
C LEU A 375 -7.92 8.31 43.39
N ILE A 376 -7.67 9.06 42.30
CA ILE A 376 -7.44 10.50 42.36
C ILE A 376 -8.68 11.22 42.90
N ILE A 377 -9.88 10.93 42.38
CA ILE A 377 -11.13 11.57 42.79
C ILE A 377 -11.44 11.27 44.26
N PHE A 378 -11.27 10.02 44.68
CA PHE A 378 -11.47 9.61 46.07
C PHE A 378 -10.51 10.37 47.00
N MET A 379 -9.24 10.43 46.63
CA MET A 379 -8.23 11.14 47.41
C MET A 379 -8.48 12.65 47.47
N ALA A 380 -8.90 13.26 46.35
CA ALA A 380 -9.29 14.67 46.30
C ALA A 380 -10.51 14.95 47.19
N SER A 381 -11.48 14.05 47.20
CA SER A 381 -12.70 14.14 48.03
C SER A 381 -12.38 14.03 49.52
N ILE A 382 -11.49 13.10 49.89
CA ILE A 382 -10.99 12.93 51.26
C ILE A 382 -10.20 14.17 51.69
N SER A 383 -9.28 14.64 50.85
CA SER A 383 -8.51 15.86 51.12
C SER A 383 -9.41 17.04 51.41
N ARG A 384 -10.47 17.23 50.61
CA ARG A 384 -11.45 18.29 50.81
C ARG A 384 -12.17 18.17 52.16
N LYS A 385 -12.50 16.96 52.62
CA LYS A 385 -13.08 16.72 53.96
C LYS A 385 -12.10 17.03 55.09
N TYR A 386 -10.81 16.75 54.93
CA TYR A 386 -9.78 17.08 55.94
C TYR A 386 -9.40 18.56 55.98
N LEU A 387 -9.66 19.32 54.91
CA LEU A 387 -9.41 20.76 54.83
C LEU A 387 -10.50 21.60 55.51
N ILE A 388 -11.70 21.04 55.73
CA ILE A 388 -12.87 21.73 56.28
C ILE A 388 -13.25 21.10 57.63
N SER A 389 -13.00 21.81 58.74
CA SER A 389 -13.53 21.42 60.06
C SER A 389 -14.56 22.44 60.54
N PHE A 390 -15.60 21.96 61.23
CA PHE A 390 -16.60 22.81 61.86
C PHE A 390 -16.46 22.70 63.38
N LYS A 391 -15.99 23.76 64.05
CA LYS A 391 -16.08 23.86 65.51
C LYS A 391 -17.51 24.27 65.89
N ARG A 392 -18.17 23.50 66.75
CA ARG A 392 -19.33 24.01 67.50
C ARG A 392 -18.78 24.87 68.65
N LYS A 393 -19.35 26.07 68.81
CA LYS A 393 -19.04 26.96 69.94
C LYS A 393 -19.44 26.30 71.24
#